data_AF-A0A6I5N909-F1
#
_entry.id   AF-A0A6I5N909-F1
#
_cell.length_a   1.000
_cell.length_b   1.000
_cell.length_c   1.000
_cell.angle_alpha   90.00
_cell.angle_beta   90.00
_cell.angle_gamma   90.00
#
_symmetry.space_group_name_H-M   'P 1'
#
loop_
_entity.id
_entity.type
_entity.pdbx_description
1 polymer ?
#
loop_
_entity_poly.entity_id
_entity_poly.type
_entity_poly.pdbx_seq_one_letter_code
_entity_poly.pdbx_strand_id
1 'polypeptide(L)'
;MVNLMQVLRSQPVEAYQRYTRGLRMPKALERHAALFLAKLSQATQAKTVEQLCRDEIAWFEQQYTNNNTRAAHMTRYRKAIARLAADMNLSDDITYAQPTEQGPVRQHLALAFMNYSSEFHQQRQAATKTKTKQQRRHRVPFRPFLLIEAAKGAIASTDYREIAAGIIAVTGRRPTEILKSGEFEIVSKYQVEFSGQLKARDRTEAYKIYSLVPTNLLLDAFTTLRRDADVRALHQLENTAVDSQRNSTLNRAIGRLFGEVLAPPVGEKFLSAKNLRAAYTNAAYHLFGLPSESIGSFAEDHLGHQSSSTAANYEDYYCIDDRGQPLAIGILRHELGQQPAEPLVDKRTTIHVDGLLKDRFDAFGSGTHKDKILQLLDIADRYEAIQRRAERAEKERDEAKQAVIEMAQRVSIRVEQSKPKQAHKPIPDDWTKAPNDELNGDRSPGSADEKIRRSIEAFQDYNAGLPQSEQWAITPTVVQKLSGSNSQRVQDYLERHAEVAKMLEQYNAGFGYHQNRGKGNPRDSVKWSVAYGEYKW
;
A
#
# COMPACT_ATOMS: atom_id res chain seq x y z
N MET A 1 10.47 10.70 -45.08
CA MET A 1 10.91 11.20 -43.77
C MET A 1 11.45 12.63 -43.92
N VAL A 2 10.63 13.56 -44.44
CA VAL A 2 10.98 14.98 -44.62
C VAL A 2 9.72 15.81 -44.37
N ASN A 3 9.86 16.86 -43.55
CA ASN A 3 8.90 17.92 -43.24
C ASN A 3 7.63 17.60 -42.43
N LEU A 4 7.80 17.28 -41.14
CA LEU A 4 6.72 17.33 -40.13
C LEU A 4 7.11 18.16 -38.89
N MET A 5 7.96 19.20 -39.05
CA MET A 5 8.49 20.01 -37.93
C MET A 5 8.34 21.53 -38.09
N GLN A 6 7.51 22.02 -39.02
CA GLN A 6 7.19 23.43 -39.12
C GLN A 6 5.69 23.62 -39.31
N VAL A 7 4.93 23.67 -38.21
CA VAL A 7 3.91 24.68 -37.91
C VAL A 7 3.57 24.55 -36.41
N LEU A 8 4.27 25.30 -35.56
CA LEU A 8 3.78 25.64 -34.22
C LEU A 8 3.73 27.16 -34.17
N ARG A 9 2.70 27.75 -34.78
CA ARG A 9 2.41 29.17 -34.55
C ARG A 9 1.59 29.28 -33.27
N SER A 10 2.16 30.06 -32.36
CA SER A 10 1.60 30.81 -31.21
C SER A 10 1.48 30.19 -29.81
N GLN A 11 1.55 28.87 -29.58
CA GLN A 11 1.67 28.35 -28.19
C GLN A 11 2.62 27.15 -28.06
N PRO A 12 3.48 27.12 -27.02
CA PRO A 12 4.36 25.99 -26.75
C PRO A 12 3.55 24.74 -26.39
N VAL A 13 4.04 23.54 -26.73
CA VAL A 13 3.37 22.25 -26.43
C VAL A 13 3.09 22.10 -24.93
N GLU A 14 3.92 22.71 -24.10
CA GLU A 14 3.81 22.84 -22.65
C GLU A 14 2.47 23.48 -22.21
N ALA A 15 1.93 24.43 -22.99
CA ALA A 15 0.65 25.07 -22.69
C ALA A 15 -0.53 24.09 -22.72
N TYR A 16 -0.43 23.03 -23.54
CA TYR A 16 -1.49 22.04 -23.70
C TYR A 16 -1.44 20.92 -22.66
N GLN A 17 -0.36 20.81 -21.88
CA GLN A 17 -0.25 19.84 -20.79
C GLN A 17 -1.29 20.08 -19.68
N ARG A 18 -1.82 21.31 -19.58
CA ARG A 18 -2.91 21.62 -18.63
C ARG A 18 -4.16 20.77 -18.88
N TYR A 19 -4.43 20.41 -20.13
CA TYR A 19 -5.60 19.59 -20.51
C TYR A 19 -5.42 18.12 -20.19
N THR A 20 -4.18 17.64 -20.20
CA THR A 20 -3.82 16.25 -19.90
C THR A 20 -3.58 16.00 -18.41
N ARG A 21 -3.32 17.06 -17.64
CA ARG A 21 -3.05 16.99 -16.20
C ARG A 21 -4.17 16.25 -15.44
N GLY A 22 -3.78 15.33 -14.56
CA GLY A 22 -4.70 14.51 -13.76
C GLY A 22 -5.34 13.33 -14.51
N LEU A 23 -5.09 13.15 -15.81
CA LEU A 23 -5.63 12.02 -16.59
C LEU A 23 -4.78 10.74 -16.51
N ARG A 24 -3.71 10.73 -15.72
CA ARG A 24 -2.83 9.56 -15.44
C ARG A 24 -2.25 8.93 -16.69
N MET A 25 -1.78 9.76 -17.61
CA MET A 25 -1.02 9.30 -18.75
C MET A 25 0.45 9.12 -18.33
N PRO A 26 1.18 8.09 -18.82
CA PRO A 26 2.64 8.08 -18.74
C PRO A 26 3.22 9.38 -19.31
N LYS A 27 4.33 9.91 -18.77
CA LYS A 27 4.91 11.19 -19.24
C LYS A 27 5.10 11.27 -20.75
N ALA A 28 5.50 10.17 -21.38
CA ALA A 28 5.64 10.09 -22.84
C ALA A 28 4.30 10.26 -23.56
N LEU A 29 3.25 9.56 -23.10
CA LEU A 29 1.89 9.67 -23.64
C LEU A 29 1.28 11.04 -23.37
N GLU A 30 1.55 11.64 -22.20
CA GLU A 30 1.08 12.97 -21.84
C GLU A 30 1.64 14.04 -22.80
N ARG A 31 2.95 13.97 -23.06
CA ARG A 31 3.61 14.85 -24.05
C ARG A 31 3.04 14.64 -25.45
N HIS A 32 2.81 13.38 -25.85
CA HIS A 32 2.23 13.06 -27.15
C HIS A 32 0.79 13.61 -27.27
N ALA A 33 -0.01 13.43 -26.24
CA ALA A 33 -1.37 13.96 -26.16
C ALA A 33 -1.37 15.49 -26.24
N ALA A 34 -0.47 16.16 -25.52
CA ALA A 34 -0.35 17.62 -25.58
C ALA A 34 0.04 18.10 -26.99
N LEU A 35 0.92 17.37 -27.69
CA LEU A 35 1.27 17.67 -29.08
C LEU A 35 0.07 17.47 -30.03
N PHE A 36 -0.68 16.39 -29.86
CA PHE A 36 -1.92 16.15 -30.61
C PHE A 36 -2.92 17.28 -30.40
N LEU A 37 -3.15 17.70 -29.14
CA LEU A 37 -4.05 18.82 -28.81
C LEU A 37 -3.58 20.15 -29.40
N ALA A 38 -2.28 20.41 -29.44
CA ALA A 38 -1.70 21.61 -30.03
C ALA A 38 -1.87 21.67 -31.56
N LYS A 39 -1.84 20.51 -32.23
CA LYS A 39 -2.19 20.41 -33.66
C LYS A 39 -3.68 20.58 -33.87
N LEU A 40 -4.48 19.99 -32.99
CA LEU A 40 -5.93 20.01 -33.07
C LEU A 40 -6.48 21.44 -32.92
N SER A 41 -5.92 22.24 -32.00
CA SER A 41 -6.35 23.64 -31.78
C SER A 41 -6.12 24.56 -32.98
N GLN A 42 -5.21 24.18 -33.89
CA GLN A 42 -4.92 24.92 -35.12
C GLN A 42 -5.73 24.41 -36.32
N ALA A 43 -6.41 23.27 -36.19
CA ALA A 43 -7.19 22.70 -37.27
C ALA A 43 -8.54 23.44 -37.38
N THR A 44 -8.75 24.12 -38.50
CA THR A 44 -9.99 24.87 -38.80
C THR A 44 -10.91 24.14 -39.79
N GLN A 45 -10.47 23.02 -40.35
CA GLN A 45 -11.21 22.25 -41.35
C GLN A 45 -11.48 20.82 -40.88
N ALA A 46 -12.69 20.33 -41.13
CA ALA A 46 -13.12 18.98 -40.79
C ALA A 46 -12.17 17.87 -41.28
N LYS A 47 -11.70 17.98 -42.54
CA LYS A 47 -10.78 16.99 -43.14
C LYS A 47 -9.44 16.91 -42.40
N THR A 48 -8.91 18.05 -41.95
CA THR A 48 -7.68 18.11 -41.16
C THR A 48 -7.87 17.47 -39.79
N VAL A 49 -8.99 17.76 -39.13
CA VAL A 49 -9.35 17.14 -37.84
C VAL A 49 -9.46 15.63 -37.98
N GLU A 50 -10.13 15.14 -39.02
CA GLU A 50 -10.27 13.71 -39.30
C GLU A 50 -8.91 13.04 -39.50
N GLN A 51 -8.05 13.62 -40.35
CA GLN A 51 -6.72 13.07 -40.61
C GLN A 51 -5.87 12.98 -39.35
N LEU A 52 -5.85 14.04 -38.53
CA LEU A 52 -5.13 14.04 -37.26
C LEU A 52 -5.63 12.92 -36.33
N CYS A 53 -6.94 12.70 -36.24
CA CYS A 53 -7.51 11.65 -35.40
C CYS A 53 -7.15 10.24 -35.93
N ARG A 54 -7.18 10.04 -37.24
CA ARG A 54 -6.80 8.76 -37.86
C ARG A 54 -5.33 8.43 -37.65
N ASP A 55 -4.45 9.41 -37.83
CA ASP A 55 -3.01 9.26 -37.59
C ASP A 55 -2.73 8.90 -36.13
N GLU A 56 -3.44 9.54 -35.19
CA GLU A 56 -3.32 9.28 -33.75
C GLU A 56 -3.82 7.86 -33.37
N ILE A 57 -4.93 7.41 -33.96
CA ILE A 57 -5.43 6.04 -33.78
C ILE A 57 -4.42 5.03 -34.32
N ALA A 58 -3.89 5.24 -35.53
CA ALA A 58 -2.88 4.38 -36.12
C ALA A 58 -1.63 4.29 -35.23
N TRP A 59 -1.21 5.40 -34.63
CA TRP A 59 -0.13 5.43 -33.65
C TRP A 59 -0.46 4.59 -32.41
N PHE A 60 -1.65 4.70 -31.82
CA PHE A 60 -2.05 3.85 -30.69
C PHE A 60 -2.03 2.36 -31.03
N GLU A 61 -2.50 2.00 -32.22
CA GLU A 61 -2.55 0.62 -32.67
C GLU A 61 -1.15 0.03 -32.88
N GLN A 62 -0.21 0.85 -33.35
CA GLN A 62 1.19 0.47 -33.46
C GLN A 62 1.88 0.34 -32.09
N GLN A 63 1.64 1.27 -31.16
CA GLN A 63 2.36 1.33 -29.89
C GLN A 63 1.86 0.33 -28.84
N TYR A 64 0.57 0.06 -28.82
CA TYR A 64 -0.04 -0.77 -27.78
C TYR A 64 -0.66 -1.99 -28.44
N THR A 65 -0.36 -3.20 -27.99
CA THR A 65 -1.01 -4.42 -28.50
C THR A 65 -2.25 -4.80 -27.69
N ASN A 66 -2.35 -4.33 -26.46
CA ASN A 66 -3.46 -4.65 -25.56
C ASN A 66 -4.67 -3.74 -25.78
N ASN A 67 -5.81 -4.33 -26.16
CA ASN A 67 -7.06 -3.62 -26.43
C ASN A 67 -7.64 -2.86 -25.21
N ASN A 68 -7.39 -3.33 -23.98
CA ASN A 68 -7.82 -2.59 -22.77
C ASN A 68 -6.99 -1.33 -22.57
N THR A 69 -5.67 -1.41 -22.79
CA THR A 69 -4.78 -0.24 -22.74
C THR A 69 -5.15 0.78 -23.80
N ARG A 70 -5.36 0.35 -25.05
CA ARG A 70 -5.83 1.19 -26.16
C ARG A 70 -7.12 1.94 -25.80
N ALA A 71 -8.15 1.22 -25.32
CA ALA A 71 -9.43 1.82 -24.95
C ALA A 71 -9.31 2.81 -23.77
N ALA A 72 -8.44 2.50 -22.79
CA ALA A 72 -8.19 3.38 -21.65
C ALA A 72 -7.48 4.67 -22.08
N HIS A 73 -6.48 4.59 -22.97
CA HIS A 73 -5.81 5.77 -23.52
C HIS A 73 -6.75 6.62 -24.38
N MET A 74 -7.56 5.97 -25.23
CA MET A 74 -8.60 6.65 -26.01
C MET A 74 -9.55 7.45 -25.11
N THR A 75 -10.02 6.85 -24.02
CA THR A 75 -10.87 7.53 -23.04
C THR A 75 -10.21 8.77 -22.45
N ARG A 76 -8.90 8.71 -22.17
CA ARG A 76 -8.14 9.85 -21.64
C ARG A 76 -7.95 10.94 -22.70
N TYR A 77 -7.69 10.59 -23.95
CA TYR A 77 -7.60 11.55 -25.06
C TYR A 77 -8.93 12.26 -25.25
N ARG A 78 -10.04 11.52 -25.30
CA ARG A 78 -11.39 12.10 -25.38
C ARG A 78 -11.67 13.09 -24.25
N LYS A 79 -11.27 12.77 -23.01
CA LYS A 79 -11.38 13.71 -21.87
C LYS A 79 -10.52 14.96 -22.07
N ALA A 80 -9.30 14.82 -22.58
CA ALA A 80 -8.42 15.95 -22.84
C ALA A 80 -8.95 16.85 -23.97
N ILE A 81 -9.49 16.25 -25.04
CA ILE A 81 -10.17 16.95 -26.13
C ILE A 81 -11.38 17.71 -25.60
N ALA A 82 -12.21 17.08 -24.76
CA ALA A 82 -13.38 17.76 -24.17
C ALA A 82 -12.98 18.97 -23.30
N ARG A 83 -11.87 18.87 -22.55
CA ARG A 83 -11.33 20.00 -21.77
C ARG A 83 -10.78 21.11 -22.67
N LEU A 84 -10.07 20.75 -23.74
CA LEU A 84 -9.59 21.72 -24.73
C LEU A 84 -10.78 22.44 -25.40
N ALA A 85 -11.78 21.68 -25.84
CA ALA A 85 -12.96 22.20 -26.52
C ALA A 85 -13.77 23.17 -25.65
N ALA A 86 -13.77 22.99 -24.32
CA ALA A 86 -14.42 23.91 -23.39
C ALA A 86 -13.72 25.28 -23.30
N ASP A 87 -12.43 25.34 -23.59
CA ASP A 87 -11.62 26.57 -23.59
C ASP A 87 -11.52 27.23 -24.98
N MET A 88 -12.06 26.59 -26.02
CA MET A 88 -11.97 27.04 -27.41
C MET A 88 -13.27 27.66 -27.90
N ASN A 89 -13.15 28.71 -28.69
CA ASN A 89 -14.25 29.17 -29.55
C ASN A 89 -14.35 28.22 -30.75
N LEU A 90 -15.31 27.30 -30.69
CA LEU A 90 -15.50 26.29 -31.73
C LEU A 90 -16.27 26.89 -32.92
N SER A 91 -15.72 26.74 -34.14
CA SER A 91 -16.44 27.07 -35.37
C SER A 91 -17.37 25.94 -35.80
N ASP A 92 -18.34 26.27 -36.65
CA ASP A 92 -19.27 25.28 -37.21
C ASP A 92 -18.54 24.17 -37.98
N ASP A 93 -17.45 24.50 -38.67
CA ASP A 93 -16.65 23.57 -39.50
C ASP A 93 -15.91 22.48 -38.73
N ILE A 94 -15.72 22.65 -37.42
CA ILE A 94 -15.03 21.68 -36.54
C ILE A 94 -15.92 21.16 -35.42
N THR A 95 -17.24 21.33 -35.55
CA THR A 95 -18.21 20.81 -34.59
C THR A 95 -19.17 19.82 -35.23
N TYR A 96 -19.75 18.97 -34.40
CA TYR A 96 -20.88 18.12 -34.78
C TYR A 96 -21.95 18.20 -33.68
N ALA A 97 -23.21 18.03 -34.09
CA ALA A 97 -24.32 17.92 -33.17
C ALA A 97 -24.48 16.45 -32.73
N GLN A 98 -24.29 16.19 -31.44
CA GLN A 98 -24.58 14.89 -30.86
C GLN A 98 -26.01 14.90 -30.29
N PRO A 99 -26.93 14.04 -30.75
CA PRO A 99 -28.24 13.92 -30.11
C PRO A 99 -28.09 13.32 -28.70
N THR A 100 -28.70 13.98 -27.71
CA THR A 100 -28.80 13.49 -26.33
C THR A 100 -30.25 13.56 -25.85
N GLU A 101 -30.58 12.87 -24.76
CA GLU A 101 -31.94 12.90 -24.16
C GLU A 101 -32.39 14.31 -23.78
N GLN A 102 -31.45 15.22 -23.51
CA GLN A 102 -31.69 16.62 -23.14
C GLN A 102 -31.62 17.59 -24.35
N GLY A 103 -31.51 17.05 -25.58
CA GLY A 103 -31.38 17.82 -26.82
C GLY A 103 -30.00 17.68 -27.49
N PRO A 104 -29.81 18.27 -28.68
CA PRO A 104 -28.53 18.19 -29.39
C PRO A 104 -27.44 19.01 -28.69
N VAL A 105 -26.32 18.38 -28.34
CA VAL A 105 -25.15 19.05 -27.77
C VAL A 105 -24.10 19.22 -28.86
N ARG A 106 -23.63 20.46 -29.08
CA ARG A 106 -22.53 20.73 -30.01
C ARG A 106 -21.20 20.38 -29.38
N GLN A 107 -20.40 19.59 -30.07
CA GLN A 107 -19.11 19.10 -29.59
C GLN A 107 -18.04 19.23 -30.67
N HIS A 108 -16.78 19.25 -30.26
CA HIS A 108 -15.64 19.22 -31.18
C HIS A 108 -15.62 17.93 -32.00
N LEU A 109 -15.45 18.03 -33.32
CA LEU A 109 -15.54 16.94 -34.29
C LEU A 109 -14.57 15.77 -34.00
N ALA A 110 -13.39 16.06 -33.46
CA ALA A 110 -12.45 15.03 -32.97
C ALA A 110 -13.08 14.02 -31.99
N LEU A 111 -14.10 14.38 -31.21
CA LEU A 111 -14.79 13.44 -30.33
C LEU A 111 -15.64 12.40 -31.10
N ALA A 112 -16.02 12.68 -32.34
CA ALA A 112 -16.65 11.69 -33.20
C ALA A 112 -15.62 10.69 -33.75
N PHE A 113 -14.44 11.17 -34.16
CA PHE A 113 -13.39 10.34 -34.77
C PHE A 113 -12.51 9.59 -33.76
N MET A 114 -12.24 10.16 -32.59
CA MET A 114 -11.44 9.54 -31.53
C MET A 114 -12.26 8.52 -30.75
N ASN A 115 -12.70 7.47 -31.43
CA ASN A 115 -13.42 6.34 -30.86
C ASN A 115 -13.10 5.06 -31.63
N TYR A 116 -13.21 3.91 -30.97
CA TYR A 116 -13.06 2.61 -31.63
C TYR A 116 -14.42 2.11 -32.14
N SER A 117 -14.38 1.18 -33.10
CA SER A 117 -15.58 0.57 -33.65
C SER A 117 -16.35 -0.25 -32.62
N SER A 118 -17.64 -0.49 -32.90
CA SER A 118 -18.47 -1.42 -32.14
C SER A 118 -17.84 -2.83 -32.12
N GLU A 119 -17.29 -3.27 -33.24
CA GLU A 119 -16.58 -4.55 -33.38
C GLU A 119 -15.38 -4.64 -32.43
N PHE A 120 -14.52 -3.62 -32.38
CA PHE A 120 -13.39 -3.58 -31.43
C PHE A 120 -13.89 -3.73 -29.99
N HIS A 121 -14.98 -3.04 -29.63
CA HIS A 121 -15.56 -3.14 -28.30
C HIS A 121 -16.18 -4.52 -28.02
N GLN A 122 -16.76 -5.19 -29.03
CA GLN A 122 -17.27 -6.55 -28.90
C GLN A 122 -16.13 -7.55 -28.70
N GLN A 123 -15.08 -7.50 -29.52
CA GLN A 123 -13.89 -8.35 -29.42
C GLN A 123 -13.23 -8.20 -28.03
N ARG A 124 -13.06 -6.96 -27.56
CA ARG A 124 -12.51 -6.68 -26.22
C ARG A 124 -13.35 -7.28 -25.10
N GLN A 125 -14.68 -7.28 -25.23
CA GLN A 125 -15.59 -7.76 -24.19
C GLN A 125 -15.84 -9.27 -24.26
N ALA A 126 -15.49 -9.94 -25.36
CA ALA A 126 -15.78 -11.35 -25.58
C ALA A 126 -15.20 -12.25 -24.48
N ALA A 127 -13.91 -12.09 -24.16
CA ALA A 127 -13.25 -12.86 -23.10
C ALA A 127 -13.91 -12.63 -21.73
N THR A 128 -14.25 -11.39 -21.39
CA THR A 128 -14.95 -11.06 -20.14
C THR A 128 -16.33 -11.71 -20.09
N LYS A 129 -17.11 -11.64 -21.18
CA LYS A 129 -18.44 -12.28 -21.26
C LYS A 129 -18.35 -13.79 -21.08
N THR A 130 -17.38 -14.44 -21.72
CA THR A 130 -17.15 -15.88 -21.58
C THR A 130 -16.77 -16.24 -20.13
N LYS A 131 -15.84 -15.50 -19.52
CA LYS A 131 -15.47 -15.69 -18.11
C LYS A 131 -16.67 -15.52 -17.18
N THR A 132 -17.43 -14.44 -17.30
CA THR A 132 -18.63 -14.19 -16.48
C THR A 132 -19.66 -15.31 -16.66
N LYS A 133 -19.87 -15.79 -17.89
CA LYS A 133 -20.79 -16.92 -18.14
C LYS A 133 -20.32 -18.20 -17.45
N GLN A 134 -19.01 -18.47 -17.45
CA GLN A 134 -18.44 -19.62 -16.74
C GLN A 134 -18.62 -19.49 -15.22
N GLN A 135 -18.32 -18.31 -14.65
CA GLN A 135 -18.51 -18.03 -13.22
C GLN A 135 -19.95 -18.27 -12.76
N ARG A 136 -20.94 -17.81 -13.54
CA ARG A 136 -22.37 -18.02 -13.24
C ARG A 136 -22.80 -19.49 -13.28
N ARG A 137 -22.14 -20.33 -14.08
CA ARG A 137 -22.40 -21.77 -14.15
C ARG A 137 -21.70 -22.56 -13.05
N HIS A 138 -20.67 -21.98 -12.44
CA HIS A 138 -19.83 -22.59 -11.42
C HIS A 138 -19.71 -21.66 -10.22
N ARG A 139 -20.87 -21.34 -9.63
CA ARG A 139 -20.95 -20.48 -8.45
C ARG A 139 -20.19 -21.13 -7.30
N VAL A 140 -19.54 -20.32 -6.48
CA VAL A 140 -18.76 -20.79 -5.33
C VAL A 140 -19.65 -20.83 -4.09
N PRO A 141 -19.77 -21.98 -3.40
CA PRO A 141 -20.46 -22.04 -2.11
C PRO A 141 -19.65 -21.31 -1.04
N PHE A 142 -20.34 -20.63 -0.12
CA PHE A 142 -19.72 -20.14 1.11
C PHE A 142 -20.74 -20.09 2.26
N ARG A 143 -20.25 -20.14 3.49
CA ARG A 143 -21.08 -20.01 4.70
C ARG A 143 -21.13 -18.55 5.14
N PRO A 144 -22.29 -17.87 5.08
CA PRO A 144 -22.37 -16.43 5.34
C PRO A 144 -22.01 -16.07 6.79
N PHE A 145 -22.31 -16.92 7.76
CA PHE A 145 -21.97 -16.66 9.15
C PHE A 145 -20.47 -16.70 9.42
N LEU A 146 -19.71 -17.58 8.77
CA LEU A 146 -18.24 -17.58 8.87
C LEU A 146 -17.62 -16.32 8.25
N LEU A 147 -18.19 -15.84 7.13
CA LEU A 147 -17.80 -14.55 6.55
C LEU A 147 -18.06 -13.39 7.53
N ILE A 148 -19.21 -13.41 8.21
CA ILE A 148 -19.60 -12.39 9.19
C ILE A 148 -18.66 -12.40 10.39
N GLU A 149 -18.32 -13.56 10.93
CA GLU A 149 -17.37 -13.65 12.06
C GLU A 149 -15.96 -13.17 11.66
N ALA A 150 -15.48 -13.55 10.47
CA ALA A 150 -14.23 -13.01 9.95
C ALA A 150 -14.29 -11.48 9.77
N ALA A 151 -15.43 -10.95 9.32
CA ALA A 151 -15.61 -9.52 9.17
C ALA A 151 -15.69 -8.79 10.53
N LYS A 152 -16.32 -9.37 11.56
CA LYS A 152 -16.31 -8.85 12.94
C LYS A 152 -14.89 -8.75 13.48
N GLY A 153 -14.06 -9.77 13.26
CA GLY A 153 -12.63 -9.71 13.60
C GLY A 153 -11.91 -8.58 12.86
N ALA A 154 -12.16 -8.43 11.56
CA ALA A 154 -11.53 -7.41 10.73
C ALA A 154 -11.91 -5.97 11.15
N ILE A 155 -13.18 -5.70 11.47
CA ILE A 155 -13.63 -4.36 11.90
C ILE A 155 -13.14 -3.96 13.29
N ALA A 156 -12.74 -4.93 14.12
CA ALA A 156 -12.13 -4.71 15.44
C ALA A 156 -10.59 -4.55 15.39
N SER A 157 -9.99 -4.62 14.20
CA SER A 157 -8.54 -4.45 14.02
C SER A 157 -8.10 -3.00 14.28
N THR A 158 -6.79 -2.82 14.49
CA THR A 158 -6.14 -1.49 14.53
C THR A 158 -5.60 -1.07 13.17
N ASP A 159 -5.51 -1.99 12.20
CA ASP A 159 -5.05 -1.68 10.84
C ASP A 159 -6.23 -1.19 9.98
N TYR A 160 -6.19 0.07 9.56
CA TYR A 160 -7.24 0.68 8.73
C TYR A 160 -7.59 -0.13 7.47
N ARG A 161 -6.63 -0.89 6.92
CA ARG A 161 -6.84 -1.73 5.73
C ARG A 161 -7.73 -2.93 6.04
N GLU A 162 -7.56 -3.51 7.23
CA GLU A 162 -8.38 -4.61 7.72
C GLU A 162 -9.77 -4.10 8.10
N ILE A 163 -9.85 -2.97 8.80
CA ILE A 163 -11.12 -2.32 9.13
C ILE A 163 -11.90 -2.01 7.84
N ALA A 164 -11.26 -1.39 6.84
CA ALA A 164 -11.88 -1.12 5.55
C ALA A 164 -12.34 -2.40 4.84
N ALA A 165 -11.54 -3.47 4.86
CA ALA A 165 -11.93 -4.76 4.29
C ALA A 165 -13.15 -5.37 5.00
N GLY A 166 -13.21 -5.29 6.34
CA GLY A 166 -14.35 -5.71 7.14
C GLY A 166 -15.61 -4.90 6.81
N ILE A 167 -15.52 -3.58 6.73
CA ILE A 167 -16.64 -2.70 6.38
C ILE A 167 -17.15 -3.01 4.96
N ILE A 168 -16.26 -3.26 4.00
CA ILE A 168 -16.63 -3.70 2.64
C ILE A 168 -17.38 -5.03 2.68
N ALA A 169 -16.91 -6.00 3.48
CA ALA A 169 -17.56 -7.31 3.60
C ALA A 169 -18.99 -7.22 4.18
N VAL A 170 -19.23 -6.31 5.13
CA VAL A 170 -20.53 -6.21 5.83
C VAL A 170 -21.52 -5.23 5.19
N THR A 171 -21.09 -4.36 4.28
CA THR A 171 -21.95 -3.35 3.60
C THR A 171 -21.98 -3.49 2.07
N GLY A 172 -21.05 -4.27 1.53
CA GLY A 172 -20.82 -4.41 0.10
C GLY A 172 -20.40 -3.12 -0.60
N ARG A 173 -20.02 -2.04 0.10
CA ARG A 173 -19.61 -0.77 -0.53
C ARG A 173 -18.27 -0.89 -1.25
N ARG A 174 -17.99 0.00 -2.21
CA ARG A 174 -16.71 0.01 -2.94
C ARG A 174 -15.59 0.54 -2.04
N PRO A 175 -14.33 0.15 -2.26
CA PRO A 175 -13.20 0.65 -1.47
C PRO A 175 -13.14 2.18 -1.37
N THR A 176 -13.32 2.88 -2.49
CA THR A 176 -13.28 4.35 -2.54
C THR A 176 -14.46 4.99 -1.80
N GLU A 177 -15.63 4.33 -1.80
CA GLU A 177 -16.79 4.78 -1.03
C GLU A 177 -16.46 4.70 0.47
N ILE A 178 -15.93 3.57 0.92
CA ILE A 178 -15.56 3.38 2.34
C ILE A 178 -14.42 4.29 2.80
N LEU A 179 -13.38 4.45 1.98
CA LEU A 179 -12.19 5.21 2.35
C LEU A 179 -12.36 6.73 2.21
N LYS A 180 -13.36 7.20 1.45
CA LYS A 180 -13.43 8.63 1.09
C LYS A 180 -14.83 9.22 1.07
N SER A 181 -15.74 8.72 0.24
CA SER A 181 -16.97 9.46 -0.09
C SER A 181 -18.23 9.05 0.68
N GLY A 182 -18.26 7.86 1.25
CA GLY A 182 -19.47 7.26 1.82
C GLY A 182 -19.78 7.77 3.22
N GLU A 183 -21.06 7.84 3.56
CA GLU A 183 -21.52 8.11 4.93
C GLU A 183 -22.62 7.11 5.31
N PHE A 184 -22.76 6.83 6.62
CA PHE A 184 -23.74 5.89 7.16
C PHE A 184 -24.57 6.52 8.28
N GLU A 185 -25.89 6.38 8.19
CA GLU A 185 -26.83 6.73 9.26
C GLU A 185 -27.62 5.51 9.72
N ILE A 186 -27.79 5.34 11.02
CA ILE A 186 -28.48 4.17 11.59
C ILE A 186 -29.98 4.28 11.32
N VAL A 187 -30.57 3.21 10.78
CA VAL A 187 -32.02 3.05 10.62
C VAL A 187 -32.56 1.99 11.57
N SER A 188 -31.90 0.83 11.68
CA SER A 188 -32.26 -0.24 12.61
C SER A 188 -31.04 -1.10 12.96
N LYS A 189 -31.23 -2.19 13.74
CA LYS A 189 -30.15 -3.12 14.12
C LYS A 189 -29.31 -3.62 12.95
N TYR A 190 -29.89 -3.82 11.75
CA TYR A 190 -29.17 -4.28 10.56
C TYR A 190 -29.43 -3.42 9.32
N GLN A 191 -29.99 -2.22 9.48
CA GLN A 191 -30.20 -1.29 8.36
C GLN A 191 -29.52 0.05 8.62
N VAL A 192 -28.84 0.55 7.59
CA VAL A 192 -28.29 1.90 7.55
C VAL A 192 -28.75 2.60 6.29
N GLU A 193 -28.88 3.91 6.36
CA GLU A 193 -28.96 4.76 5.18
C GLU A 193 -27.54 5.12 4.73
N PHE A 194 -27.27 4.95 3.43
CA PHE A 194 -25.97 5.18 2.83
C PHE A 194 -26.04 6.32 1.81
N SER A 195 -25.10 7.25 1.89
CA SER A 195 -24.91 8.33 0.91
C SER A 195 -23.46 8.34 0.37
N GLY A 196 -23.20 9.13 -0.69
CA GLY A 196 -21.85 9.23 -1.26
C GLY A 196 -21.48 8.13 -2.26
N GLN A 197 -22.48 7.55 -2.93
CA GLN A 197 -22.31 6.55 -3.99
C GLN A 197 -21.49 7.09 -5.16
N LEU A 198 -20.48 6.34 -5.58
CA LEU A 198 -19.68 6.69 -6.76
C LEU A 198 -20.25 6.07 -8.04
N LYS A 199 -19.88 6.62 -9.20
CA LYS A 199 -20.26 6.12 -10.54
C LYS A 199 -21.76 6.16 -10.88
N ALA A 200 -22.60 6.80 -10.09
CA ALA A 200 -23.90 7.26 -10.55
C ALA A 200 -23.71 8.60 -11.27
N ARG A 201 -24.23 8.74 -12.49
CA ARG A 201 -24.17 10.04 -13.19
C ARG A 201 -25.08 11.08 -12.54
N ASP A 202 -26.16 10.65 -11.85
CA ASP A 202 -27.22 11.54 -11.35
C ASP A 202 -27.85 11.14 -9.99
N ARG A 203 -27.34 10.12 -9.29
CA ARG A 203 -27.92 9.68 -7.99
C ARG A 203 -27.10 10.23 -6.82
N THR A 204 -27.53 11.34 -6.27
CA THR A 204 -26.99 11.96 -5.05
C THR A 204 -27.76 11.59 -3.78
N GLU A 205 -28.95 11.01 -3.95
CA GLU A 205 -29.84 10.66 -2.83
C GLU A 205 -29.31 9.48 -2.01
N ALA A 206 -29.47 9.59 -0.70
CA ALA A 206 -29.19 8.51 0.23
C ALA A 206 -30.22 7.38 0.06
N TYR A 207 -29.81 6.14 0.34
CA TYR A 207 -30.69 4.98 0.23
C TYR A 207 -30.37 3.93 1.28
N LYS A 208 -31.39 3.16 1.66
CA LYS A 208 -31.27 2.13 2.68
C LYS A 208 -30.51 0.91 2.15
N ILE A 209 -29.58 0.43 2.97
CA ILE A 209 -28.85 -0.80 2.74
C ILE A 209 -28.84 -1.66 4.01
N TYR A 210 -28.52 -2.95 3.84
CA TYR A 210 -28.33 -3.86 4.96
C TYR A 210 -26.88 -3.85 5.46
N SER A 211 -26.71 -4.03 6.76
CA SER A 211 -25.44 -4.38 7.38
C SER A 211 -25.48 -5.84 7.81
N LEU A 212 -24.44 -6.62 7.52
CA LEU A 212 -24.34 -8.01 7.97
C LEU A 212 -23.97 -8.14 9.45
N VAL A 213 -23.57 -7.04 10.09
CA VAL A 213 -23.31 -6.93 11.53
C VAL A 213 -24.25 -5.90 12.15
N PRO A 214 -24.48 -5.95 13.47
CA PRO A 214 -25.18 -4.88 14.17
C PRO A 214 -24.63 -3.49 13.81
N THR A 215 -25.53 -2.55 13.54
CA THR A 215 -25.20 -1.23 13.00
C THR A 215 -24.33 -0.38 13.92
N ASN A 216 -24.41 -0.59 15.23
CA ASN A 216 -23.50 0.02 16.19
C ASN A 216 -22.04 -0.38 15.95
N LEU A 217 -21.76 -1.67 15.73
CA LEU A 217 -20.41 -2.15 15.42
C LEU A 217 -19.88 -1.59 14.10
N LEU A 218 -20.76 -1.48 13.09
CA LEU A 218 -20.42 -0.85 11.82
C LEU A 218 -20.03 0.61 12.01
N LEU A 219 -20.81 1.40 12.75
CA LEU A 219 -20.54 2.82 12.95
C LEU A 219 -19.29 3.07 13.81
N ASP A 220 -19.05 2.26 14.83
CA ASP A 220 -17.85 2.34 15.66
C ASP A 220 -16.59 2.11 14.82
N ALA A 221 -16.60 1.05 14.00
CA ALA A 221 -15.51 0.71 13.08
C ALA A 221 -15.33 1.77 11.99
N PHE A 222 -16.42 2.27 11.41
CA PHE A 222 -16.36 3.31 10.38
C PHE A 222 -15.83 4.63 10.93
N THR A 223 -16.24 5.02 12.14
CA THR A 223 -15.74 6.23 12.80
C THR A 223 -14.26 6.09 13.11
N THR A 224 -13.83 4.91 13.59
CA THR A 224 -12.42 4.60 13.83
C THR A 224 -11.60 4.70 12.54
N LEU A 225 -12.10 4.09 11.45
CA LEU A 225 -11.48 4.16 10.13
C LEU A 225 -11.31 5.62 9.64
N ARG A 226 -12.33 6.46 9.80
CA ARG A 226 -12.30 7.86 9.35
C ARG A 226 -11.38 8.75 10.17
N ARG A 227 -11.05 8.36 11.40
CA ARG A 227 -10.10 9.08 12.27
C ARG A 227 -8.64 8.74 11.98
N ASP A 228 -8.38 7.63 11.29
CA ASP A 228 -7.05 7.18 10.92
C ASP A 228 -6.31 8.22 10.04
N ALA A 229 -5.04 8.47 10.35
CA ALA A 229 -4.25 9.51 9.69
C ALA A 229 -4.00 9.20 8.20
N ASP A 230 -3.76 7.93 7.86
CA ASP A 230 -3.55 7.50 6.47
C ASP A 230 -4.84 7.67 5.68
N VAL A 231 -6.00 7.36 6.27
CA VAL A 231 -7.32 7.55 5.63
C VAL A 231 -7.64 9.03 5.44
N ARG A 232 -7.37 9.87 6.45
CA ARG A 232 -7.58 11.33 6.34
C ARG A 232 -6.73 11.95 5.22
N ALA A 233 -5.50 11.49 5.04
CA ALA A 233 -4.64 11.94 3.94
C ALA A 233 -5.24 11.65 2.55
N LEU A 234 -6.09 10.62 2.41
CA LEU A 234 -6.74 10.27 1.14
C LEU A 234 -7.80 11.28 0.70
N HIS A 235 -8.36 12.09 1.62
CA HIS A 235 -9.37 13.09 1.25
C HIS A 235 -8.84 14.15 0.29
N GLN A 236 -7.54 14.46 0.35
CA GLN A 236 -6.87 15.42 -0.52
C GLN A 236 -6.48 14.83 -1.89
N LEU A 237 -6.60 13.50 -2.06
CA LEU A 237 -6.25 12.81 -3.30
C LEU A 237 -7.47 12.63 -4.19
N GLU A 238 -7.28 12.72 -5.51
CA GLU A 238 -8.30 12.35 -6.49
C GLU A 238 -8.80 10.91 -6.30
N ASN A 239 -10.10 10.63 -6.52
CA ASN A 239 -10.70 9.30 -6.29
C ASN A 239 -9.95 8.18 -7.03
N THR A 240 -9.46 8.50 -8.22
CA THR A 240 -8.68 7.58 -9.03
C THR A 240 -7.34 7.20 -8.37
N ALA A 241 -6.77 8.07 -7.52
CA ALA A 241 -5.48 7.85 -6.85
C ALA A 241 -5.60 6.86 -5.70
N VAL A 242 -6.70 6.98 -4.96
CA VAL A 242 -7.10 6.02 -3.94
C VAL A 242 -7.19 4.61 -4.55
N ASP A 243 -7.88 4.47 -5.68
CA ASP A 243 -8.03 3.17 -6.37
C ASP A 243 -6.70 2.57 -6.83
N SER A 244 -5.73 3.37 -7.28
CA SER A 244 -4.45 2.83 -7.76
C SER A 244 -3.45 2.53 -6.65
N GLN A 245 -3.42 3.34 -5.59
CA GLN A 245 -2.37 3.25 -4.56
C GLN A 245 -2.70 2.22 -3.48
N ARG A 246 -3.99 2.04 -3.17
CA ARG A 246 -4.41 1.26 -1.99
C ARG A 246 -5.15 -0.03 -2.31
N ASN A 247 -5.65 -0.23 -3.53
CA ASN A 247 -6.37 -1.47 -3.88
C ASN A 247 -5.49 -2.73 -3.81
N SER A 248 -4.21 -2.66 -4.18
CA SER A 248 -3.33 -3.84 -4.11
C SER A 248 -3.05 -4.26 -2.66
N THR A 249 -2.80 -3.29 -1.78
CA THR A 249 -2.59 -3.52 -0.35
C THR A 249 -3.87 -3.96 0.36
N LEU A 250 -5.01 -3.38 -0.02
CA LEU A 250 -6.32 -3.79 0.49
C LEU A 250 -6.66 -5.22 0.05
N ASN A 251 -6.47 -5.56 -1.23
CA ASN A 251 -6.72 -6.92 -1.71
C ASN A 251 -5.81 -7.96 -1.05
N ARG A 252 -4.58 -7.59 -0.67
CA ARG A 252 -3.71 -8.46 0.13
C ARG A 252 -4.28 -8.71 1.53
N ALA A 253 -4.77 -7.66 2.19
CA ALA A 253 -5.45 -7.80 3.49
C ALA A 253 -6.71 -8.67 3.36
N ILE A 254 -7.51 -8.46 2.30
CA ILE A 254 -8.69 -9.28 1.99
C ILE A 254 -8.32 -10.76 1.85
N GLY A 255 -7.28 -11.07 1.07
CA GLY A 255 -6.82 -12.45 0.89
C GLY A 255 -6.39 -13.10 2.20
N ARG A 256 -5.71 -12.36 3.08
CA ARG A 256 -5.29 -12.85 4.40
C ARG A 256 -6.48 -13.11 5.34
N LEU A 257 -7.43 -12.17 5.41
CA LEU A 257 -8.53 -12.22 6.37
C LEU A 257 -9.65 -13.18 5.97
N PHE A 258 -9.95 -13.25 4.67
CA PHE A 258 -11.14 -13.95 4.17
C PHE A 258 -10.81 -15.20 3.36
N GLY A 259 -9.53 -15.48 3.07
CA GLY A 259 -9.12 -16.59 2.21
C GLY A 259 -9.49 -17.98 2.75
N GLU A 260 -9.64 -18.13 4.07
CA GLU A 260 -10.06 -19.39 4.70
C GLU A 260 -11.58 -19.60 4.66
N VAL A 261 -12.36 -18.52 4.62
CA VAL A 261 -13.84 -18.57 4.69
C VAL A 261 -14.53 -18.34 3.33
N LEU A 262 -13.78 -17.83 2.35
CA LEU A 262 -14.30 -17.49 1.02
C LEU A 262 -13.27 -17.85 -0.05
N ALA A 263 -13.66 -18.68 -1.02
CA ALA A 263 -12.81 -19.00 -2.15
C ALA A 263 -12.95 -17.97 -3.30
N PRO A 264 -11.88 -17.71 -4.09
CA PRO A 264 -11.99 -16.90 -5.29
C PRO A 264 -12.86 -17.58 -6.36
N PRO A 265 -13.66 -16.82 -7.14
CA PRO A 265 -14.48 -17.40 -8.21
C PRO A 265 -13.63 -18.00 -9.33
N VAL A 266 -14.27 -18.83 -10.17
CA VAL A 266 -13.61 -19.45 -11.33
C VAL A 266 -12.92 -18.39 -12.22
N GLY A 267 -11.66 -18.66 -12.59
CA GLY A 267 -10.86 -17.75 -13.39
C GLY A 267 -10.29 -16.55 -12.62
N GLU A 268 -10.35 -16.55 -11.30
CA GLU A 268 -9.67 -15.59 -10.42
C GLU A 268 -8.68 -16.33 -9.52
N LYS A 269 -7.48 -15.75 -9.35
CA LYS A 269 -6.41 -16.35 -8.53
C LYS A 269 -6.48 -15.93 -7.06
N PHE A 270 -6.99 -14.73 -6.81
CA PHE A 270 -6.99 -14.10 -5.49
C PHE A 270 -8.31 -13.40 -5.25
N LEU A 271 -8.71 -13.31 -3.98
CA LEU A 271 -9.83 -12.49 -3.56
C LEU A 271 -9.52 -11.00 -3.75
N SER A 272 -10.58 -10.24 -3.96
CA SER A 272 -10.56 -8.78 -4.10
C SER A 272 -11.80 -8.16 -3.47
N ALA A 273 -11.80 -6.83 -3.33
CA ALA A 273 -12.96 -6.09 -2.84
C ALA A 273 -14.24 -6.32 -3.69
N LYS A 274 -14.10 -6.61 -5.00
CA LYS A 274 -15.23 -6.98 -5.85
C LYS A 274 -15.87 -8.29 -5.37
N ASN A 275 -15.05 -9.26 -4.97
CA ASN A 275 -15.53 -10.55 -4.50
C ASN A 275 -16.25 -10.42 -3.16
N LEU A 276 -15.72 -9.62 -2.23
CA LEU A 276 -16.42 -9.32 -0.98
C LEU A 276 -17.77 -8.63 -1.22
N ARG A 277 -17.86 -7.71 -2.18
CA ARG A 277 -19.13 -7.10 -2.57
C ARG A 277 -20.13 -8.13 -3.11
N ALA A 278 -19.68 -9.09 -3.92
CA ALA A 278 -20.54 -10.16 -4.43
C ALA A 278 -20.98 -11.13 -3.32
N ALA A 279 -20.07 -11.51 -2.41
CA ALA A 279 -20.38 -12.33 -1.25
C ALA A 279 -21.38 -11.63 -0.32
N TYR A 280 -21.19 -10.33 -0.06
CA TYR A 280 -22.13 -9.50 0.68
C TYR A 280 -23.53 -9.54 0.06
N THR A 281 -23.65 -9.35 -1.25
CA THR A 281 -24.98 -9.32 -1.91
C THR A 281 -25.72 -10.62 -1.71
N ASN A 282 -25.03 -11.76 -1.85
CA ASN A 282 -25.64 -13.07 -1.60
C ASN A 282 -26.00 -13.25 -0.13
N ALA A 283 -25.10 -12.90 0.79
CA ALA A 283 -25.37 -12.99 2.23
C ALA A 283 -26.57 -12.12 2.61
N ALA A 284 -26.56 -10.83 2.25
CA ALA A 284 -27.64 -9.90 2.57
C ALA A 284 -28.99 -10.34 1.97
N TYR A 285 -29.00 -10.87 0.74
CA TYR A 285 -30.21 -11.41 0.13
C TYR A 285 -30.76 -12.60 0.92
N HIS A 286 -29.92 -13.57 1.29
CA HIS A 286 -30.36 -14.73 2.06
C HIS A 286 -30.71 -14.41 3.52
N LEU A 287 -30.05 -13.42 4.14
CA LEU A 287 -30.35 -13.03 5.51
C LEU A 287 -31.59 -12.12 5.60
N PHE A 288 -31.76 -11.18 4.69
CA PHE A 288 -32.74 -10.10 4.85
C PHE A 288 -33.70 -9.92 3.68
N GLY A 289 -33.41 -10.50 2.50
CA GLY A 289 -34.20 -10.35 1.28
C GLY A 289 -35.62 -10.94 1.36
N LEU A 290 -36.40 -10.69 0.31
CA LEU A 290 -37.74 -11.24 0.14
C LEU A 290 -37.73 -12.45 -0.79
N PRO A 291 -38.45 -13.56 -0.47
CA PRO A 291 -38.56 -14.70 -1.37
C PRO A 291 -39.21 -14.38 -2.73
N SER A 292 -40.06 -13.35 -2.78
CA SER A 292 -40.72 -12.88 -4.00
C SER A 292 -39.82 -11.98 -4.87
N GLU A 293 -38.65 -11.59 -4.38
CA GLU A 293 -37.72 -10.70 -5.06
C GLU A 293 -36.57 -11.50 -5.68
N SER A 294 -36.16 -11.17 -6.90
CA SER A 294 -34.96 -11.77 -7.49
C SER A 294 -33.70 -11.14 -6.92
N ILE A 295 -32.61 -11.92 -6.82
CA ILE A 295 -31.30 -11.39 -6.38
C ILE A 295 -30.82 -10.23 -7.27
N GLY A 296 -31.20 -10.21 -8.55
CA GLY A 296 -30.86 -9.13 -9.47
C GLY A 296 -31.49 -7.81 -9.06
N SER A 297 -32.80 -7.81 -8.82
CA SER A 297 -33.55 -6.65 -8.31
C SER A 297 -33.00 -6.19 -6.97
N PHE A 298 -32.77 -7.14 -6.05
CA PHE A 298 -32.19 -6.85 -4.74
C PHE A 298 -30.84 -6.15 -4.86
N ALA A 299 -29.98 -6.63 -5.75
CA ALA A 299 -28.68 -6.04 -5.99
C ALA A 299 -28.78 -4.63 -6.60
N GLU A 300 -29.75 -4.36 -7.46
CA GLU A 300 -29.95 -3.01 -8.04
C GLU A 300 -30.25 -1.98 -6.95
N ASP A 301 -31.21 -2.28 -6.08
CA ASP A 301 -31.66 -1.40 -5.01
C ASP A 301 -30.56 -1.17 -3.97
N HIS A 302 -29.89 -2.25 -3.55
CA HIS A 302 -28.94 -2.18 -2.43
C HIS A 302 -27.53 -1.81 -2.87
N LEU A 303 -27.13 -2.02 -4.14
CA LEU A 303 -25.81 -1.64 -4.65
C LEU A 303 -25.81 -0.32 -5.42
N GLY A 304 -26.98 0.28 -5.63
CA GLY A 304 -27.15 1.57 -6.32
C GLY A 304 -26.87 1.48 -7.82
N HIS A 305 -27.25 0.38 -8.48
CA HIS A 305 -27.14 0.25 -9.94
C HIS A 305 -28.35 0.85 -10.63
N GLN A 306 -28.13 1.42 -11.82
CA GLN A 306 -29.20 1.94 -12.69
C GLN A 306 -29.64 0.92 -13.76
N SER A 307 -29.05 -0.28 -13.80
CA SER A 307 -29.45 -1.31 -14.78
C SER A 307 -29.21 -2.75 -14.31
N SER A 308 -30.16 -3.62 -14.65
CA SER A 308 -30.17 -5.06 -14.36
C SER A 308 -29.03 -5.86 -14.98
N SER A 309 -28.48 -5.40 -16.10
CA SER A 309 -27.34 -6.07 -16.77
C SER A 309 -26.07 -6.11 -15.90
N THR A 310 -25.93 -5.20 -14.94
CA THR A 310 -24.77 -5.16 -14.03
C THR A 310 -24.89 -6.15 -12.88
N ALA A 311 -26.13 -6.59 -12.56
CA ALA A 311 -26.41 -7.49 -11.45
C ALA A 311 -25.81 -8.90 -11.64
N ALA A 312 -25.65 -9.33 -12.90
CA ALA A 312 -25.04 -10.62 -13.25
C ALA A 312 -23.61 -10.82 -12.72
N ASN A 313 -22.91 -9.74 -12.36
CA ASN A 313 -21.56 -9.80 -11.76
C ASN A 313 -21.56 -10.17 -10.26
N TYR A 314 -22.73 -10.30 -9.63
CA TYR A 314 -22.86 -10.64 -8.21
C TYR A 314 -23.37 -12.06 -7.98
N GLU A 315 -23.61 -12.81 -9.05
CA GLU A 315 -24.04 -14.22 -9.01
C GLU A 315 -22.84 -15.18 -8.94
N ASP A 316 -21.63 -14.72 -8.61
CA ASP A 316 -20.42 -15.54 -8.54
C ASP A 316 -20.44 -16.53 -7.36
N TYR A 317 -21.30 -16.28 -6.36
CA TYR A 317 -21.41 -17.03 -5.11
C TYR A 317 -22.82 -17.55 -4.85
N TYR A 318 -22.96 -18.47 -3.90
CA TYR A 318 -24.23 -18.83 -3.28
C TYR A 318 -24.04 -19.24 -1.82
N CYS A 319 -25.04 -18.99 -0.97
CA CYS A 319 -24.96 -19.26 0.46
C CYS A 319 -25.35 -20.70 0.78
N ILE A 320 -24.56 -21.35 1.63
CA ILE A 320 -24.84 -22.67 2.19
C ILE A 320 -24.88 -22.64 3.72
N ASP A 321 -25.59 -23.60 4.31
CA ASP A 321 -25.61 -23.87 5.74
C ASP A 321 -24.40 -24.73 6.19
N ASP A 322 -24.36 -25.07 7.48
CA ASP A 322 -23.28 -25.90 8.04
C ASP A 322 -23.25 -27.34 7.53
N ARG A 323 -24.34 -27.79 6.90
CA ARG A 323 -24.50 -29.11 6.27
C ARG A 323 -24.21 -29.05 4.77
N GLY A 324 -23.84 -27.88 4.23
CA GLY A 324 -23.58 -27.67 2.80
C GLY A 324 -24.83 -27.52 1.94
N GLN A 325 -26.01 -27.38 2.54
CA GLN A 325 -27.27 -27.20 1.82
C GLN A 325 -27.53 -25.71 1.51
N PRO A 326 -28.21 -25.38 0.40
CA PRO A 326 -28.56 -24.00 0.08
C PRO A 326 -29.37 -23.32 1.19
N LEU A 327 -28.98 -22.10 1.54
CA LEU A 327 -29.65 -21.34 2.60
C LEU A 327 -31.01 -20.79 2.12
N ALA A 328 -32.01 -20.78 3.01
CA ALA A 328 -33.29 -20.11 2.75
C ALA A 328 -33.13 -18.58 2.62
N ILE A 329 -34.15 -17.90 2.09
CA ILE A 329 -34.17 -16.44 1.94
C ILE A 329 -34.87 -15.80 3.15
N GLY A 330 -34.33 -14.69 3.63
CA GLY A 330 -34.90 -13.87 4.70
C GLY A 330 -34.75 -14.46 6.11
N ILE A 331 -33.71 -15.27 6.37
CA ILE A 331 -33.60 -16.00 7.65
C ILE A 331 -33.50 -15.09 8.88
N LEU A 332 -32.94 -13.89 8.75
CA LEU A 332 -32.85 -12.86 9.79
C LEU A 332 -33.80 -11.68 9.54
N ARG A 333 -34.75 -11.80 8.61
CA ARG A 333 -35.65 -10.70 8.26
C ARG A 333 -36.49 -10.22 9.45
N HIS A 334 -36.85 -11.14 10.35
CA HIS A 334 -37.56 -10.83 11.59
C HIS A 334 -36.78 -9.92 12.55
N GLU A 335 -35.44 -9.86 12.44
CA GLU A 335 -34.59 -8.99 13.27
C GLU A 335 -34.53 -7.53 12.76
N LEU A 336 -35.03 -7.24 11.55
CA LEU A 336 -34.95 -5.89 10.98
C LEU A 336 -35.73 -4.83 11.77
N GLY A 337 -36.79 -5.24 12.47
CA GLY A 337 -37.60 -4.37 13.32
C GLY A 337 -37.01 -4.13 14.71
N GLN A 338 -35.87 -4.74 15.05
CA GLN A 338 -35.23 -4.55 16.35
C GLN A 338 -34.53 -3.18 16.42
N GLN A 339 -34.66 -2.54 17.58
CA GLN A 339 -33.96 -1.28 17.87
C GLN A 339 -32.44 -1.52 17.83
N PRO A 340 -31.67 -0.59 17.25
CA PRO A 340 -30.22 -0.66 17.27
C PRO A 340 -29.70 -0.47 18.70
N ALA A 341 -28.61 -1.16 19.04
CA ALA A 341 -27.87 -0.85 20.25
C ALA A 341 -27.17 0.52 20.10
N GLU A 342 -26.86 1.18 21.22
CA GLU A 342 -26.07 2.41 21.18
C GLU A 342 -24.63 2.10 20.72
N PRO A 343 -24.07 2.88 19.77
CA PRO A 343 -22.65 2.80 19.43
C PRO A 343 -21.78 3.17 20.63
N LEU A 344 -20.67 2.46 20.82
CA LEU A 344 -19.73 2.73 21.91
C LEU A 344 -18.94 4.02 21.67
N VAL A 345 -18.75 4.38 20.40
CA VAL A 345 -18.13 5.65 20.03
C VAL A 345 -19.19 6.73 20.13
N ASP A 346 -19.08 7.53 21.19
CA ASP A 346 -19.92 8.69 21.43
C ASP A 346 -19.96 9.56 20.16
N LYS A 347 -21.16 9.83 19.63
CA LYS A 347 -21.36 10.72 18.48
C LYS A 347 -21.08 12.17 18.89
N ARG A 348 -19.81 12.50 19.06
CA ARG A 348 -19.26 13.86 19.14
C ARG A 348 -17.94 13.81 18.36
N THR A 349 -17.75 14.44 17.21
CA THR A 349 -18.35 15.65 16.62
C THR A 349 -18.20 15.58 15.10
N THR A 350 -19.30 15.63 14.34
CA THR A 350 -19.34 16.61 13.26
C THR A 350 -19.09 17.94 13.96
N ILE A 351 -18.05 18.68 13.59
CA ILE A 351 -17.84 20.02 14.12
C ILE A 351 -18.96 20.90 13.54
N HIS A 352 -20.16 20.81 14.11
CA HIS A 352 -20.91 22.02 14.35
C HIS A 352 -20.09 22.78 15.37
N VAL A 353 -19.62 23.96 14.98
CA VAL A 353 -19.00 24.90 15.91
C VAL A 353 -20.08 25.21 16.94
N ASP A 354 -20.07 24.47 18.05
CA ASP A 354 -20.90 24.73 19.21
C ASP A 354 -20.74 26.21 19.57
N GLY A 355 -21.82 26.87 20.00
CA GLY A 355 -21.73 28.25 20.52
C GLY A 355 -20.61 28.40 21.54
N LEU A 356 -20.36 27.34 22.34
CA LEU A 356 -19.25 27.25 23.27
C LEU A 356 -17.85 27.24 22.61
N LEU A 357 -17.68 26.60 21.45
CA LEU A 357 -16.41 26.62 20.70
C LEU A 357 -16.18 27.99 20.07
N LYS A 358 -17.24 28.64 19.59
CA LYS A 358 -17.18 30.02 19.12
C LYS A 358 -16.81 30.96 20.26
N ASP A 359 -17.48 30.85 21.41
CA ASP A 359 -17.20 31.68 22.59
C ASP A 359 -15.78 31.44 23.13
N ARG A 360 -15.31 30.19 23.14
CA ARG A 360 -13.94 29.86 23.52
C ARG A 360 -12.92 30.35 22.50
N PHE A 361 -13.22 30.28 21.20
CA PHE A 361 -12.37 30.82 20.14
C PHE A 361 -12.33 32.35 20.17
N ASP A 362 -13.46 33.00 20.43
CA ASP A 362 -13.57 34.44 20.59
C ASP A 362 -12.89 34.91 21.89
N ALA A 363 -12.88 34.09 22.94
CA ALA A 363 -12.09 34.31 24.15
C ALA A 363 -10.61 33.89 24.03
N PHE A 364 -10.23 33.19 22.95
CA PHE A 364 -8.87 32.68 22.78
C PHE A 364 -7.96 33.72 22.11
N GLY A 365 -6.86 34.04 22.77
CA GLY A 365 -5.85 34.96 22.25
C GLY A 365 -6.38 36.39 22.08
N SER A 366 -5.54 37.26 21.52
CA SER A 366 -5.90 38.64 21.17
C SER A 366 -5.70 38.89 19.68
N GLY A 367 -6.41 39.87 19.12
CA GLY A 367 -6.30 40.25 17.70
C GLY A 367 -7.44 39.72 16.84
N THR A 368 -7.24 39.79 15.51
CA THR A 368 -8.26 39.38 14.54
C THR A 368 -8.43 37.86 14.50
N HIS A 369 -9.52 37.39 13.90
CA HIS A 369 -9.78 35.96 13.72
C HIS A 369 -8.59 35.24 13.02
N LYS A 370 -7.92 35.92 12.08
CA LYS A 370 -6.72 35.41 11.41
C LYS A 370 -5.54 35.26 12.37
N ASP A 371 -5.34 36.23 13.27
CA ASP A 371 -4.24 36.20 14.25
C ASP A 371 -4.45 35.09 15.28
N LYS A 372 -5.69 34.86 15.69
CA LYS A 372 -6.07 33.76 16.59
C LYS A 372 -5.84 32.39 15.95
N ILE A 373 -6.14 32.24 14.66
CA ILE A 373 -5.81 31.02 13.89
C ILE A 373 -4.30 30.80 13.86
N LEU A 374 -3.51 31.84 13.60
CA LEU A 374 -2.04 31.73 13.59
C LEU A 374 -1.50 31.36 14.98
N GLN A 375 -2.05 31.93 16.05
CA GLN A 375 -1.69 31.56 17.44
C GLN A 375 -2.04 30.10 17.75
N LEU A 376 -3.18 29.59 17.29
CA LEU A 376 -3.56 28.18 17.44
C LEU A 376 -2.59 27.25 16.71
N LEU A 377 -2.18 27.60 15.50
CA LEU A 377 -1.20 26.82 14.73
C LEU A 377 0.15 26.78 15.45
N ASP A 378 0.63 27.92 15.95
CA ASP A 378 1.88 28.00 16.72
C ASP A 378 1.81 27.24 18.07
N ILE A 379 0.63 27.17 18.68
CA ILE A 379 0.40 26.34 19.87
C ILE A 379 0.38 24.85 19.51
N ALA A 380 -0.23 24.48 18.39
CA ALA A 380 -0.21 23.10 17.89
C ALA A 380 1.21 22.62 17.59
N ASP A 381 2.02 23.44 16.92
CA ASP A 381 3.43 23.14 16.63
C ASP A 381 4.25 22.97 17.93
N ARG A 382 4.01 23.84 18.92
CA ARG A 382 4.64 23.71 20.25
C ARG A 382 4.17 22.47 21.00
N TYR A 383 2.90 22.12 20.91
CA TYR A 383 2.36 20.91 21.52
C TYR A 383 2.98 19.66 20.90
N GLU A 384 3.12 19.60 19.58
CA GLU A 384 3.79 18.51 18.89
C GLU A 384 5.27 18.39 19.30
N ALA A 385 5.96 19.52 19.47
CA ALA A 385 7.34 19.54 19.98
C ALA A 385 7.44 19.04 21.43
N ILE A 386 6.49 19.39 22.29
CA ILE A 386 6.43 18.92 23.68
C ILE A 386 6.10 17.43 23.72
N GLN A 387 5.16 16.96 22.90
CA GLN A 387 4.76 15.56 22.83
C GLN A 387 5.93 14.67 22.37
N ARG A 388 6.66 15.10 21.33
CA ARG A 388 7.89 14.40 20.91
C ARG A 388 8.97 14.37 22.00
N ARG A 389 9.06 15.39 22.85
CA ARG A 389 9.97 15.39 24.01
C ARG A 389 9.50 14.45 25.10
N ALA A 390 8.19 14.42 25.38
CA ALA A 390 7.60 13.51 26.35
C ALA A 390 7.77 12.04 25.93
N GLU A 391 7.53 11.71 24.66
CA GLU A 391 7.75 10.37 24.11
C GLU A 391 9.22 9.92 24.23
N ARG A 392 10.18 10.82 23.99
CA ARG A 392 11.60 10.53 24.21
C ARG A 392 11.89 10.28 25.69
N ALA A 393 11.38 11.12 26.59
CA ALA A 393 11.57 10.96 28.02
C ALA A 393 10.92 9.69 28.57
N GLU A 394 9.76 9.28 28.05
CA GLU A 394 9.13 8.00 28.41
C GLU A 394 9.96 6.82 27.94
N LYS A 395 10.47 6.86 26.71
CA LYS A 395 11.37 5.83 26.19
C LYS A 395 12.64 5.70 27.04
N GLU A 396 13.27 6.82 27.37
CA GLU A 396 14.44 6.85 28.27
C GLU A 396 14.10 6.30 29.67
N ARG A 397 12.93 6.64 30.20
CA ARG A 397 12.46 6.13 31.49
C ARG A 397 12.23 4.62 31.45
N ASP A 398 11.68 4.08 30.37
CA ASP A 398 11.39 2.66 30.24
C ASP A 398 12.68 1.85 30.01
N GLU A 399 13.63 2.39 29.23
CA GLU A 399 14.98 1.85 29.12
C GLU A 399 15.70 1.84 30.48
N ALA A 400 15.58 2.92 31.27
CA ALA A 400 16.14 2.99 32.62
C ALA A 400 15.46 2.01 33.59
N LYS A 401 14.13 1.85 33.54
CA LYS A 401 13.39 0.85 34.32
C LYS A 401 13.83 -0.56 33.97
N GLN A 402 14.00 -0.85 32.69
CA GLN A 402 14.46 -2.16 32.23
C GLN A 402 15.88 -2.43 32.71
N ALA A 403 16.77 -1.44 32.67
CA ALA A 403 18.12 -1.55 33.23
C ALA A 403 18.11 -1.79 34.74
N VAL A 404 17.20 -1.14 35.50
CA VAL A 404 17.02 -1.37 36.94
C VAL A 404 16.46 -2.77 37.23
N ILE A 405 15.52 -3.26 36.42
CA ILE A 405 14.98 -4.63 36.53
C ILE A 405 16.06 -5.66 36.24
N GLU A 406 16.84 -5.48 35.17
CA GLU A 406 17.98 -6.34 34.86
C GLU A 406 19.04 -6.31 35.96
N MET A 407 19.29 -5.15 36.55
CA MET A 407 20.22 -5.00 37.68
C MET A 407 19.69 -5.69 38.95
N ALA A 408 18.39 -5.58 39.25
CA ALA A 408 17.76 -6.26 40.39
C ALA A 408 17.69 -7.79 40.22
N GLN A 409 17.46 -8.28 38.99
CA GLN A 409 17.52 -9.70 38.65
C GLN A 409 18.95 -10.23 38.78
N ARG A 410 19.95 -9.48 38.31
CA ARG A 410 21.38 -9.82 38.49
C ARG A 410 21.79 -9.84 39.97
N VAL A 411 21.23 -8.98 40.81
CA VAL A 411 21.50 -8.98 42.26
C VAL A 411 20.80 -10.16 42.95
N SER A 412 19.56 -10.49 42.60
CA SER A 412 18.83 -11.63 43.20
C SER A 412 19.43 -12.98 42.85
N ILE A 413 19.86 -13.18 41.59
CA ILE A 413 20.55 -14.41 41.15
C ILE A 413 21.92 -14.56 41.86
N ARG A 414 22.55 -13.44 42.25
CA ARG A 414 23.84 -13.43 42.94
C ARG A 414 23.74 -13.77 44.44
N VAL A 415 22.57 -13.62 45.06
CA VAL A 415 22.35 -13.90 46.50
C VAL A 415 21.94 -15.36 46.75
N GLU A 416 21.25 -16.02 45.80
CA GLU A 416 20.83 -17.42 45.97
C GLU A 416 21.93 -18.46 45.68
N GLN A 417 23.05 -18.09 45.05
CA GLN A 417 24.05 -19.05 44.56
C GLN A 417 25.39 -19.11 45.33
N SER A 418 25.53 -18.51 46.52
CA SER A 418 26.83 -18.52 47.22
C SER A 418 26.91 -19.44 48.46
N LYS A 419 27.57 -20.61 48.28
CA LYS A 419 28.54 -21.23 49.21
C LYS A 419 29.80 -21.68 48.40
N PRO A 420 30.98 -21.81 49.02
CA PRO A 420 32.14 -21.01 48.61
C PRO A 420 33.21 -21.69 47.72
N LYS A 421 34.05 -20.83 47.11
CA LYS A 421 35.34 -20.99 46.38
C LYS A 421 35.18 -21.03 44.84
N GLN A 422 35.82 -20.18 44.04
CA GLN A 422 37.27 -19.98 43.88
C GLN A 422 37.59 -18.60 43.29
N ALA A 423 38.81 -18.10 43.53
CA ALA A 423 39.27 -16.76 43.17
C ALA A 423 39.28 -16.52 41.64
N HIS A 424 38.77 -15.35 41.22
CA HIS A 424 38.91 -14.86 39.85
C HIS A 424 40.40 -14.65 39.50
N LYS A 425 40.84 -15.16 38.35
CA LYS A 425 42.15 -14.83 37.77
C LYS A 425 42.20 -13.33 37.43
N PRO A 426 43.32 -12.63 37.70
CA PRO A 426 43.50 -11.23 37.31
C PRO A 426 43.44 -11.08 35.79
N ILE A 427 42.89 -9.95 35.31
CA ILE A 427 42.99 -9.54 33.91
C ILE A 427 44.47 -9.25 33.61
N PRO A 428 45.09 -9.86 32.59
CA PRO A 428 46.48 -9.57 32.25
C PRO A 428 46.68 -8.10 31.83
N ASP A 429 47.72 -7.45 32.34
CA ASP A 429 48.09 -6.08 31.93
C ASP A 429 48.59 -6.00 30.47
N ASP A 430 49.00 -7.13 29.88
CA ASP A 430 49.55 -7.23 28.53
C ASP A 430 49.19 -8.56 27.86
N TRP A 431 48.32 -8.51 26.84
CA TRP A 431 47.86 -9.68 26.09
C TRP A 431 48.90 -10.28 25.16
N THR A 432 49.97 -9.54 24.81
CA THR A 432 51.00 -10.05 23.89
C THR A 432 51.75 -11.26 24.47
N LYS A 433 51.76 -11.38 25.81
CA LYS A 433 52.38 -12.47 26.57
C LYS A 433 51.44 -13.65 26.86
N ALA A 434 50.16 -13.53 26.53
CA ALA A 434 49.18 -14.57 26.80
C ALA A 434 49.40 -15.77 25.87
N PRO A 435 49.39 -17.02 26.38
CA PRO A 435 49.51 -18.19 25.53
C PRO A 435 48.24 -18.39 24.67
N ASN A 436 48.37 -19.08 23.54
CA ASN A 436 47.28 -19.24 22.56
C ASN A 436 46.05 -19.96 23.13
N ASP A 437 46.23 -20.90 24.05
CA ASP A 437 45.14 -21.65 24.70
C ASP A 437 44.34 -20.77 25.67
N GLU A 438 45.00 -19.87 26.40
CA GLU A 438 44.36 -18.88 27.26
C GLU A 438 43.72 -17.75 26.46
N LEU A 439 44.35 -17.34 25.35
CA LEU A 439 43.76 -16.35 24.46
C LEU A 439 42.57 -16.94 23.69
N ASN A 440 42.64 -18.19 23.24
CA ASN A 440 41.55 -18.82 22.49
C ASN A 440 40.31 -18.99 23.38
N GLY A 441 39.21 -18.34 22.99
CA GLY A 441 37.96 -18.32 23.78
C GLY A 441 37.84 -17.21 24.83
N ASP A 442 38.92 -16.50 25.20
CA ASP A 442 38.86 -15.38 26.16
C ASP A 442 38.05 -14.18 25.61
N ARG A 443 37.27 -13.53 26.48
CA ARG A 443 36.40 -12.39 26.14
C ARG A 443 36.72 -11.14 26.94
N SER A 444 37.80 -11.16 27.72
CA SER A 444 38.27 -10.08 28.57
C SER A 444 38.71 -8.89 27.71
N PRO A 445 38.62 -7.65 28.23
CA PRO A 445 39.00 -6.44 27.48
C PRO A 445 40.46 -6.52 26.99
N GLY A 446 40.70 -6.24 25.70
CA GLY A 446 42.03 -6.29 25.07
C GLY A 446 42.38 -7.60 24.37
N SER A 447 41.78 -8.73 24.76
CA SER A 447 42.05 -10.04 24.12
C SER A 447 41.69 -10.07 22.63
N ALA A 448 40.64 -9.36 22.23
CA ALA A 448 40.19 -9.31 20.83
C ALA A 448 41.21 -8.67 19.89
N ASP A 449 41.93 -7.65 20.36
CA ASP A 449 42.93 -6.93 19.57
C ASP A 449 44.15 -7.82 19.30
N GLU A 450 44.58 -8.59 20.30
CA GLU A 450 45.68 -9.54 20.16
C GLU A 450 45.31 -10.72 19.24
N LYS A 451 44.06 -11.20 19.29
CA LYS A 451 43.56 -12.22 18.35
C LYS A 451 43.60 -11.74 16.91
N ILE A 452 43.25 -10.48 16.67
CA ILE A 452 43.29 -9.87 15.35
C ILE A 452 44.74 -9.76 14.88
N ARG A 453 45.65 -9.27 15.72
CA ARG A 453 47.09 -9.18 15.44
C ARG A 453 47.69 -10.54 15.07
N ARG A 454 47.51 -11.56 15.91
CA ARG A 454 48.02 -12.94 15.66
C ARG A 454 47.40 -13.58 14.42
N SER A 455 46.16 -13.23 14.08
CA SER A 455 45.51 -13.73 12.86
C SER A 455 46.12 -13.13 11.60
N ILE A 456 46.51 -11.85 11.62
CA ILE A 456 47.19 -11.20 10.50
C ILE A 456 48.57 -11.82 10.29
N GLU A 457 49.34 -11.97 11.37
CA GLU A 457 50.66 -12.63 11.37
C GLU A 457 50.57 -14.06 10.83
N ALA A 458 49.60 -14.84 11.31
CA ALA A 458 49.40 -16.22 10.86
C ALA A 458 49.12 -16.33 9.35
N PHE A 459 48.40 -15.37 8.76
CA PHE A 459 48.21 -15.34 7.31
C PHE A 459 49.50 -14.96 6.56
N GLN A 460 50.30 -14.05 7.10
CA GLN A 460 51.58 -13.68 6.50
C GLN A 460 52.54 -14.88 6.50
N ASP A 461 52.64 -15.59 7.62
CA ASP A 461 53.47 -16.78 7.76
C ASP A 461 52.99 -17.91 6.85
N TYR A 462 51.69 -18.17 6.81
CA TYR A 462 51.10 -19.18 5.93
C TYR A 462 51.39 -18.89 4.45
N ASN A 463 51.32 -17.62 4.05
CA ASN A 463 51.56 -17.21 2.68
C ASN A 463 53.05 -17.20 2.29
N ALA A 464 53.97 -17.04 3.24
CA ALA A 464 55.41 -16.84 2.99
C ALA A 464 56.12 -17.99 2.23
N GLY A 465 55.50 -19.18 2.18
CA GLY A 465 56.04 -20.35 1.48
C GLY A 465 55.21 -20.84 0.28
N LEU A 466 54.15 -20.11 -0.11
CA LEU A 466 53.18 -20.58 -1.11
C LEU A 466 53.25 -19.77 -2.42
N PRO A 467 52.94 -20.39 -3.57
CA PRO A 467 52.76 -19.65 -4.82
C PRO A 467 51.57 -18.69 -4.71
N GLN A 468 51.63 -17.57 -5.44
CA GLN A 468 50.65 -16.48 -5.36
C GLN A 468 49.18 -16.93 -5.58
N SER A 469 48.94 -17.99 -6.36
CA SER A 469 47.60 -18.58 -6.54
C SER A 469 47.03 -19.23 -5.27
N GLU A 470 47.89 -19.74 -4.39
CA GLU A 470 47.53 -20.47 -3.17
C GLU A 470 47.47 -19.56 -1.94
N GLN A 471 48.14 -18.40 -1.98
CA GLN A 471 48.12 -17.39 -0.92
C GLN A 471 46.74 -16.79 -0.65
N TRP A 472 46.41 -16.54 0.61
CA TRP A 472 45.21 -15.80 1.01
C TRP A 472 45.42 -14.29 0.84
N ALA A 473 44.47 -13.59 0.21
CA ALA A 473 44.39 -12.14 0.37
C ALA A 473 43.93 -11.83 1.80
N ILE A 474 44.69 -11.03 2.54
CA ILE A 474 44.46 -10.72 3.95
C ILE A 474 43.44 -9.58 4.04
N THR A 475 42.17 -9.90 3.86
CA THR A 475 41.05 -8.96 3.93
C THR A 475 40.39 -8.97 5.33
N PRO A 476 39.67 -7.90 5.72
CA PRO A 476 38.98 -7.86 7.01
C PRO A 476 38.08 -9.08 7.27
N THR A 477 37.45 -9.61 6.21
CA THR A 477 36.58 -10.79 6.30
C THR A 477 37.32 -12.08 6.66
N VAL A 478 38.54 -12.30 6.15
CA VAL A 478 39.30 -13.53 6.50
C VAL A 478 39.95 -13.41 7.87
N VAL A 479 40.38 -12.21 8.26
CA VAL A 479 40.87 -11.90 9.61
C VAL A 479 39.77 -12.09 10.65
N GLN A 480 38.54 -11.65 10.34
CA GLN A 480 37.36 -11.91 11.19
C GLN A 480 37.12 -13.41 11.39
N LYS A 481 37.15 -14.19 10.31
CA LYS A 481 36.93 -15.65 10.37
C LYS A 481 38.00 -16.38 11.17
N LEU A 482 39.27 -16.00 11.01
CA LEU A 482 40.37 -16.62 11.76
C LEU A 482 40.32 -16.21 13.24
N SER A 483 40.30 -14.91 13.54
CA SER A 483 40.32 -14.39 14.92
C SER A 483 39.08 -14.73 15.75
N GLY A 484 37.93 -14.97 15.09
CA GLY A 484 36.64 -15.14 15.78
C GLY A 484 36.08 -13.84 16.37
N SER A 485 36.70 -12.71 16.06
CA SER A 485 36.24 -11.37 16.49
C SER A 485 35.06 -10.89 15.64
N ASN A 486 34.28 -9.94 16.17
CA ASN A 486 33.19 -9.28 15.43
C ASN A 486 33.78 -8.41 14.30
N SER A 487 33.09 -8.30 13.15
CA SER A 487 33.49 -7.47 12.00
C SER A 487 33.75 -6.01 12.39
N GLN A 488 32.94 -5.43 13.27
CA GLN A 488 33.11 -4.06 13.75
C GLN A 488 34.44 -3.92 14.51
N ARG A 489 34.78 -4.88 15.37
CA ARG A 489 36.06 -4.88 16.10
C ARG A 489 37.27 -4.98 15.18
N VAL A 490 37.17 -5.72 14.07
CA VAL A 490 38.24 -5.79 13.07
C VAL A 490 38.40 -4.45 12.35
N GLN A 491 37.31 -3.77 12.01
CA GLN A 491 37.36 -2.42 11.43
C GLN A 491 37.94 -1.41 12.41
N ASP A 492 37.44 -1.37 13.65
CA ASP A 492 37.93 -0.47 14.71
C ASP A 492 39.42 -0.71 15.02
N TYR A 493 39.91 -1.95 14.90
CA TYR A 493 41.34 -2.26 15.04
C TYR A 493 42.14 -1.67 13.88
N LEU A 494 41.72 -1.88 12.63
CA LEU A 494 42.44 -1.36 11.46
C LEU A 494 42.43 0.18 11.39
N GLU A 495 41.37 0.83 11.86
CA GLU A 495 41.30 2.28 11.96
C GLU A 495 42.26 2.84 13.03
N ARG A 496 42.41 2.15 14.17
CA ARG A 496 43.37 2.51 15.22
C ARG A 496 44.83 2.20 14.84
N HIS A 497 45.03 1.27 13.91
CA HIS A 497 46.33 0.79 13.43
C HIS A 497 46.49 1.06 11.93
N ALA A 498 46.49 2.35 11.55
CA ALA A 498 46.53 2.80 10.15
C ALA A 498 47.76 2.28 9.39
N GLU A 499 48.88 2.05 10.07
CA GLU A 499 50.09 1.43 9.55
C GLU A 499 49.86 -0.03 9.11
N VAL A 500 49.09 -0.79 9.88
CA VAL A 500 48.72 -2.17 9.55
C VAL A 500 47.75 -2.19 8.38
N ALA A 501 46.76 -1.29 8.36
CA ALA A 501 45.83 -1.15 7.25
C ALA A 501 46.55 -0.86 5.93
N LYS A 502 47.48 0.10 5.93
CA LYS A 502 48.29 0.45 4.75
C LYS A 502 49.20 -0.69 4.31
N MET A 503 49.78 -1.43 5.25
CA MET A 503 50.58 -2.62 4.95
C MET A 503 49.73 -3.70 4.27
N LEU A 504 48.51 -3.96 4.76
CA LEU A 504 47.60 -4.93 4.14
C LEU A 504 47.12 -4.50 2.76
N GLU A 505 46.91 -3.21 2.53
CA GLU A 505 46.59 -2.68 1.19
C GLU A 505 47.74 -2.92 0.21
N GLN A 506 48.99 -2.64 0.61
CA GLN A 506 50.18 -2.90 -0.20
C GLN A 506 50.39 -4.39 -0.44
N TYR A 507 50.24 -5.20 0.61
CA TYR A 507 50.33 -6.66 0.55
C TYR A 507 49.30 -7.25 -0.43
N ASN A 508 48.08 -6.72 -0.42
CA ASN A 508 47.00 -7.22 -1.27
C ASN A 508 46.98 -6.65 -2.70
N ALA A 509 47.83 -5.67 -3.03
CA ALA A 509 47.82 -5.01 -4.34
C ALA A 509 48.06 -5.98 -5.52
N GLY A 510 48.75 -7.10 -5.28
CA GLY A 510 48.99 -8.15 -6.28
C GLY A 510 47.87 -9.20 -6.40
N PHE A 511 46.84 -9.17 -5.55
CA PHE A 511 45.78 -10.19 -5.57
C PHE A 511 44.57 -9.77 -6.39
N GLY A 512 44.03 -10.70 -7.17
CA GLY A 512 42.81 -10.49 -7.93
C GLY A 512 41.56 -10.46 -7.04
N TYR A 513 40.47 -9.87 -7.54
CA TYR A 513 39.18 -9.78 -6.82
C TYR A 513 38.62 -11.13 -6.34
N HIS A 514 39.00 -12.24 -6.99
CA HIS A 514 38.56 -13.59 -6.64
C HIS A 514 39.61 -14.44 -5.91
N GLN A 515 40.68 -13.84 -5.39
CA GLN A 515 41.81 -14.55 -4.76
C GLN A 515 41.39 -15.55 -3.67
N ASN A 516 40.38 -15.21 -2.86
CA ASN A 516 39.92 -16.04 -1.75
C ASN A 516 38.74 -16.97 -2.12
N ARG A 517 38.27 -16.95 -3.37
CA ARG A 517 37.10 -17.72 -3.79
C ARG A 517 37.46 -19.21 -3.87
N GLY A 518 36.70 -20.05 -3.18
CA GLY A 518 36.85 -21.50 -3.21
C GLY A 518 37.87 -22.09 -2.21
N LYS A 519 38.53 -21.26 -1.38
CA LYS A 519 39.55 -21.71 -0.40
C LYS A 519 39.01 -22.21 0.95
N GLY A 520 37.69 -22.24 1.14
CA GLY A 520 37.07 -22.77 2.36
C GLY A 520 37.13 -21.83 3.57
N ASN A 521 37.11 -22.39 4.79
CA ASN A 521 37.21 -21.63 6.04
C ASN A 521 38.69 -21.50 6.46
N PRO A 522 39.21 -20.28 6.71
CA PRO A 522 40.62 -20.11 7.09
C PRO A 522 41.08 -20.91 8.31
N ARG A 523 40.19 -21.21 9.27
CA ARG A 523 40.54 -22.01 10.46
C ARG A 523 40.92 -23.46 10.15
N ASP A 524 40.53 -23.96 8.98
CA ASP A 524 40.84 -25.33 8.55
C ASP A 524 42.29 -25.44 8.06
N SER A 525 42.89 -24.34 7.58
CA SER A 525 44.20 -24.32 6.93
C SER A 525 45.25 -23.45 7.64
N VAL A 526 44.84 -22.40 8.36
CA VAL A 526 45.72 -21.43 9.01
C VAL A 526 45.61 -21.54 10.53
N LYS A 527 46.75 -21.53 11.22
CA LYS A 527 46.84 -21.54 12.69
C LYS A 527 47.77 -20.43 13.17
N TRP A 528 47.51 -19.89 14.35
CA TRP A 528 48.44 -18.99 15.03
C TRP A 528 49.75 -19.72 15.32
N SER A 529 50.85 -18.97 15.32
CA SER A 529 52.18 -19.52 15.53
C SER A 529 52.28 -20.28 16.85
N VAL A 530 52.91 -21.46 16.81
CA VAL A 530 53.21 -22.27 17.99
C VAL A 530 54.18 -21.59 18.95
N ALA A 531 54.87 -20.52 18.50
CA ALA A 531 55.70 -19.67 19.36
C ALA A 531 54.89 -19.04 20.50
N TYR A 532 53.57 -18.91 20.34
CA TYR A 532 52.66 -18.42 21.37
C TYR A 532 51.96 -19.55 22.15
N GLY A 533 52.36 -20.81 21.99
CA GLY A 533 51.78 -21.97 22.67
C GLY A 533 50.85 -22.80 21.78
N GLU A 534 50.70 -24.09 22.14
CA GLU A 534 49.80 -25.00 21.45
C GLU A 534 48.34 -24.70 21.81
N TYR A 535 47.45 -24.84 20.83
CA TYR A 535 46.01 -24.68 21.06
C TYR A 535 45.20 -25.50 20.06
N LYS A 536 43.95 -25.77 20.43
CA LYS A 536 42.93 -26.33 19.54
C LYS A 536 41.85 -25.28 19.34
N TRP A 537 41.37 -25.14 18.10
CA TRP A 537 40.38 -24.15 17.71
C TRP A 537 39.09 -24.23 18.50
#